data_AF-A0A496ZCF2-F1
#
_entry.id   AF-A0A496ZCF2-F1
#
_cell.length_a   1.000
_cell.length_b   1.000
_cell.length_c   1.000
_cell.angle_alpha   90.00
_cell.angle_beta   90.00
_cell.angle_gamma   90.00
#
_symmetry.space_group_name_H-M   'P 1'
#
loop_
_entity.id
_entity.type
_entity.pdbx_description
1 polymer ?
#
loop_
_entity_poly.entity_id
_entity_poly.type
_entity_poly.pdbx_seq_one_letter_code
_entity_poly.pdbx_strand_id
1 'polypeptide(L)' 'MLKTTENNVPALKEKVKAIHSYECPCIVCLPVTDGYEPFMQWIREQVSS' A
#
# COMPACT_ATOMS: atom_id res chain seq x y z
N MET A 1 1.46 0.35 -9.50
CA MET A 1 0.49 0.89 -8.51
C MET A 1 0.13 -0.21 -7.54
N LEU A 2 0.38 0.01 -6.25
CA LEU A 2 0.15 -0.97 -5.18
C LEU A 2 -1.15 -0.63 -4.43
N LYS A 3 -1.83 -1.63 -3.87
CA LYS A 3 -3.01 -1.46 -3.01
C LYS A 3 -2.69 -2.07 -1.65
N THR A 4 -2.99 -1.32 -0.60
CA THR A 4 -2.76 -1.74 0.77
C THR A 4 -3.68 -0.94 1.71
N THR A 5 -3.69 -1.28 2.99
CA THR A 5 -4.37 -0.52 4.03
C THR A 5 -3.42 0.51 4.66
N GLU A 6 -3.98 1.54 5.30
CA GLU A 6 -3.22 2.62 5.93
C GLU A 6 -2.18 2.09 6.95
N ASN A 7 -2.58 1.11 7.78
CA ASN A 7 -1.72 0.50 8.79
C ASN A 7 -0.45 -0.16 8.20
N ASN A 8 -0.52 -0.62 6.95
CA ASN A 8 0.58 -1.31 6.27
C ASN A 8 1.50 -0.37 5.49
N VAL A 9 1.16 0.93 5.38
CA VAL A 9 1.96 1.92 4.66
C VAL A 9 3.39 2.06 5.21
N PRO A 10 3.65 2.12 6.53
CA PRO A 10 5.01 2.24 7.05
C PRO A 10 5.90 1.05 6.65
N ALA A 11 5.43 -0.18 6.83
CA ALA A 11 6.16 -1.39 6.46
C ALA A 11 6.40 -1.48 4.95
N LEU A 12 5.40 -1.09 4.14
CA LEU A 12 5.53 -1.05 2.68
C LEU A 12 6.58 -0.04 2.23
N LYS A 13 6.60 1.17 2.80
CA LYS A 13 7.60 2.21 2.48
C LYS A 13 9.02 1.72 2.72
N GLU A 14 9.27 1.11 3.88
CA GLU A 14 10.60 0.58 4.21
C GLU A 14 11.01 -0.56 3.29
N LYS A 15 10.08 -1.48 2.97
CA LYS A 15 10.38 -2.57 2.04
C LYS A 15 10.70 -2.06 0.64
N VAL A 16 9.92 -1.10 0.13
CA VAL A 16 10.18 -0.50 -1.19
C VAL A 16 11.53 0.20 -1.19
N LYS A 17 11.84 1.04 -0.19
CA LYS A 17 13.16 1.70 -0.07
C LYS A 17 14.32 0.70 -0.07
N ALA A 18 14.17 -0.43 0.63
CA ALA A 18 15.24 -1.42 0.75
C ALA A 18 15.54 -2.18 -0.55
N ILE A 19 14.55 -2.32 -1.45
CA ILE A 19 14.71 -3.10 -2.70
C ILE A 19 14.79 -2.23 -3.95
N HIS A 20 14.47 -0.94 -3.86
CA HIS A 20 14.53 -0.04 -5.00
C HIS A 20 15.97 0.36 -5.29
N SER A 21 16.34 0.40 -6.56
CA SER A 21 17.69 0.79 -7.00
C SER A 21 17.99 2.30 -6.88
N TYR A 22 17.00 3.12 -6.54
CA TYR A 22 17.15 4.58 -6.48
C TYR A 22 17.33 4.99 -5.03
N GLU A 23 18.24 5.94 -4.80
CA GLU A 23 18.47 6.52 -3.47
C GLU A 23 17.21 7.23 -2.92
N CYS A 24 16.45 7.89 -3.80
CA CYS A 24 15.21 8.59 -3.46
C CYS A 24 14.06 8.14 -4.37
N PRO A 25 13.42 6.98 -4.10
CA PRO A 25 12.31 6.50 -4.90
C PRO A 25 11.04 7.32 -4.64
N CYS A 26 10.23 7.53 -5.68
CA CYS A 26 8.93 8.18 -5.55
C CYS A 26 7.92 7.23 -4.89
N ILE A 27 7.65 7.43 -3.60
CA ILE A 27 6.67 6.65 -2.83
C ILE A 27 5.57 7.58 -2.32
N VAL A 28 4.48 7.68 -3.07
CA VAL A 28 3.32 8.53 -2.75
C VAL A 28 2.12 7.65 -2.42
N CYS A 29 1.41 7.99 -1.35
CA CYS A 29 0.17 7.32 -0.94
C CYS A 29 -1.01 8.27 -1.18
N LEU A 30 -1.99 7.82 -1.94
CA LEU A 30 -3.23 8.55 -2.19
C LEU A 30 -4.37 7.84 -1.45
N PRO A 31 -5.19 8.55 -0.65
CA PRO A 31 -6.31 7.93 0.03
C PRO A 31 -7.38 7.51 -0.99
N VAL A 32 -7.86 6.28 -0.87
CA VAL A 32 -9.05 5.81 -1.59
C VAL A 32 -10.25 6.03 -0.67
N THR A 33 -11.12 6.97 -1.03
CA THR A 33 -12.29 7.36 -0.20
C THR A 33 -13.57 6.62 -0.56
N ASP A 34 -13.64 5.99 -1.74
CA ASP A 34 -14.80 5.24 -2.22
C ASP A 34 -14.36 4.16 -3.23
N GLY A 35 -15.18 3.12 -3.42
CA GLY A 35 -14.92 2.01 -4.33
C GLY A 35 -15.96 0.90 -4.24
N TYR A 36 -15.83 -0.11 -5.11
CA TYR A 36 -16.72 -1.28 -5.07
C TYR A 36 -16.45 -2.12 -3.82
N GLU A 37 -17.39 -2.12 -2.86
CA GLU A 37 -17.18 -2.67 -1.52
C GLU A 37 -16.64 -4.11 -1.48
N PRO A 38 -17.12 -5.06 -2.32
CA PRO A 38 -16.56 -6.42 -2.32
C PRO A 38 -15.06 -6.46 -2.65
N PHE A 39 -14.58 -5.56 -3.51
CA PHE A 39 -13.14 -5.47 -3.81
C PHE A 39 -12.36 -4.81 -2.68
N MET A 40 -12.94 -3.80 -2.02
CA MET A 40 -12.33 -3.15 -0.86
C MET A 40 -12.18 -4.13 0.31
N GLN A 41 -13.22 -4.94 0.55
CA GLN A 41 -13.17 -6.03 1.54
C GLN A 41 -12.09 -7.05 1.18
N TRP A 42 -12.03 -7.51 -0.06
CA TRP A 42 -11.00 -8.45 -0.50
C TRP A 42 -9.58 -7.90 -0.24
N ILE A 43 -9.31 -6.62 -0.52
CA ILE A 43 -8.00 -6.00 -0.20
C ILE A 43 -7.71 -6.09 1.30
N ARG A 44 -8.68 -5.75 2.16
CA ARG A 44 -8.50 -5.79 3.62
C ARG A 44 -8.16 -7.21 4.09
N GLU A 45 -8.79 -8.23 3.52
CA GLU A 45 -8.53 -9.65 3.82
C GLU A 45 -7.16 -10.12 3.33
N GLN A 46 -6.67 -9.62 2.18
CA GLN A 46 -5.34 -9.98 1.67
C GLN A 46 -4.18 -9.46 2.51
N VAL A 47 -4.43 -8.44 3.35
CA VAL A 47 -3.38 -7.74 4.10
C VAL A 47 -3.65 -7.71 5.60
N SER A 48 -4.63 -8.49 6.09
CA SER A 48 -4.89 -8.70 7.51
C SER A 48 -3.85 -9.66 8.08
N SER A 49 -2.79 -9.12 8.67
CA SER A 49 -1.77 -9.83 9.45
C SER A 49 -1.25 -8.93 10.55
#